data_AF-A0A5Q2MB61-F1
#
_entry.id   AF-A0A5Q2MB61-F1
#
_cell.length_a   1.000
_cell.length_b   1.000
_cell.length_c   1.000
_cell.angle_alpha   90.00
_cell.angle_beta   90.00
_cell.angle_gamma   90.00
#
_symmetry.space_group_name_H-M   'P 1'
#
loop_
_entity.id
_entity.type
_entity.pdbx_description
1 polymer ?
#
loop_
_entity_poly.entity_id
_entity_poly.type
_entity_poly.pdbx_seq_one_letter_code
_entity_poly.pdbx_strand_id
1 'polypeptide(L)'
;MELAKSYTPGYWGVTLPPATHGALDAIAAVMIPGRDPYPPGDSVGVAGFIASRCDPEEAAVLTQLADDFTSGGGDTGALEAVEASRPDEFVLLRFYVYSGYYCAPDVLLVVANHSDYHPSPQPLGYAIDAEVPIPTIRRGTFVPTEEVRHVLHR
;
A
#
# COMPACT_ATOMS: atom_id res chain seq x y z
N MET A 1 -3.56 -8.39 -25.96
CA MET A 1 -4.26 -8.19 -24.68
C MET A 1 -3.27 -8.59 -23.61
N GLU A 2 -2.46 -7.64 -23.16
CA GLU A 2 -1.42 -7.85 -22.17
C GLU A 2 -2.11 -7.99 -20.80
N LEU A 3 -1.78 -9.04 -20.05
CA LEU A 3 -2.32 -9.24 -18.71
C LEU A 3 -1.79 -8.10 -17.84
N ALA A 4 -2.69 -7.29 -17.27
CA ALA A 4 -2.32 -6.27 -16.31
C ALA A 4 -1.45 -6.88 -15.21
N LYS A 5 -0.25 -6.30 -14.99
CA LYS A 5 0.66 -6.74 -13.94
C LYS A 5 -0.10 -6.70 -12.61
N SER A 6 -0.22 -7.85 -11.94
CA SER A 6 -0.87 -7.94 -10.64
C SER A 6 0.14 -7.53 -9.56
N TYR A 7 -0.12 -6.41 -8.90
CA TYR A 7 0.67 -5.96 -7.76
C TYR A 7 0.10 -6.60 -6.49
N THR A 8 0.93 -7.40 -5.81
CA THR A 8 0.56 -7.99 -4.51
C THR A 8 1.57 -7.52 -3.46
N PRO A 9 1.15 -6.70 -2.48
CA PRO A 9 2.07 -6.11 -1.52
C PRO A 9 2.62 -7.21 -0.62
N GLY A 10 3.92 -7.46 -0.75
CA GLY A 10 4.65 -8.41 0.10
C GLY A 10 5.04 -7.80 1.45
N TYR A 11 5.97 -8.43 2.17
CA TYR A 11 6.59 -7.83 3.35
C TYR A 11 8.12 -7.87 3.18
N TRP A 12 8.65 -6.86 2.51
CA TRP A 12 10.07 -6.77 2.13
C TRP A 12 10.85 -5.85 3.08
N GLY A 13 10.21 -4.81 3.62
CA GLY A 13 10.83 -3.87 4.56
C GLY A 13 12.03 -3.13 3.98
N VAL A 14 11.87 -2.55 2.78
CA VAL A 14 12.89 -1.72 2.15
C VAL A 14 13.10 -0.41 2.93
N THR A 15 14.27 0.21 2.75
CA THR A 15 14.54 1.55 3.29
C THR A 15 14.45 2.55 2.16
N LEU A 16 13.47 3.45 2.22
CA LEU A 16 13.34 4.56 1.27
C LEU A 16 14.22 5.73 1.70
N PRO A 17 14.83 6.48 0.75
CA PRO A 17 15.49 7.74 1.07
C PRO A 17 14.53 8.71 1.77
N PRO A 18 15.00 9.54 2.73
CA PRO A 18 14.13 10.49 3.42
C PRO A 18 13.39 11.46 2.49
N ALA A 19 14.04 11.88 1.40
CA ALA A 19 13.41 12.72 0.38
C ALA A 19 12.25 12.00 -0.33
N THR A 20 12.46 10.74 -0.72
CA THR A 20 11.41 9.89 -1.30
C THR A 20 10.26 9.68 -0.33
N HIS A 21 10.55 9.47 0.97
CA HIS A 21 9.51 9.33 1.98
C HIS A 21 8.63 10.58 2.07
N GLY A 22 9.24 11.77 2.20
CA GLY A 22 8.50 13.03 2.25
C GLY A 22 7.72 13.32 0.97
N ALA A 23 8.27 12.97 -0.19
CA ALA A 23 7.59 13.13 -1.48
C ALA A 23 6.39 12.17 -1.62
N LEU A 24 6.49 10.92 -1.15
CA LEU A 24 5.37 9.98 -1.15
C LEU A 24 4.25 10.40 -0.20
N ASP A 25 4.57 10.98 0.95
CA ASP A 25 3.56 11.56 1.84
C ASP A 25 2.88 12.78 1.18
N ALA A 26 3.65 13.65 0.52
CA ALA A 26 3.10 14.79 -0.23
C ALA A 26 2.20 14.34 -1.40
N ILE A 27 2.60 13.30 -2.14
CA ILE A 27 1.76 12.67 -3.16
C ILE A 27 0.46 12.15 -2.53
N ALA A 28 0.53 11.48 -1.38
CA ALA A 28 -0.65 10.97 -0.69
C ALA A 28 -1.61 12.09 -0.26
N ALA A 29 -1.10 13.25 0.18
CA ALA A 29 -1.93 14.43 0.45
C ALA A 29 -2.62 14.97 -0.81
N VAL A 30 -1.92 15.02 -1.96
CA VAL A 30 -2.51 15.47 -3.22
C VAL A 30 -3.60 14.50 -3.71
N MET A 31 -3.35 13.19 -3.64
CA MET A 31 -4.30 12.16 -4.07
C MET A 31 -5.49 12.04 -3.12
N ILE A 32 -5.27 12.29 -1.83
CA ILE A 32 -6.24 12.11 -0.76
C ILE A 32 -6.14 13.33 0.18
N PRO A 33 -6.74 14.48 -0.18
CA PRO A 33 -6.65 15.71 0.61
C PRO A 33 -7.38 15.66 1.96
N GLY A 34 -8.07 14.54 2.25
CA GLY A 34 -8.87 14.37 3.45
C GLY A 34 -10.21 15.10 3.38
N ARG A 35 -11.15 14.61 4.18
CA ARG A 35 -12.46 15.25 4.40
C ARG A 35 -13.07 14.61 5.63
N ASP A 36 -13.44 15.40 6.63
CA ASP A 36 -14.12 14.91 7.84
C ASP A 36 -15.24 13.90 7.50
N PRO A 37 -15.22 12.68 8.07
CA PRO A 37 -14.33 12.17 9.14
C PRO A 37 -12.98 11.57 8.70
N TYR A 38 -12.70 11.50 7.41
CA TYR A 38 -11.52 10.87 6.83
C TYR A 38 -10.28 11.78 6.90
N PRO A 39 -9.15 11.31 7.47
CA PRO A 39 -7.91 12.08 7.55
C PRO A 39 -7.26 12.26 6.18
N PRO A 40 -6.40 13.27 5.96
CA PRO A 40 -5.62 13.40 4.73
C PRO A 40 -4.56 12.29 4.62
N GLY A 41 -4.15 11.97 3.39
CA GLY A 41 -3.28 10.82 3.10
C GLY A 41 -1.88 10.90 3.69
N ASP A 42 -1.32 12.10 3.83
CA ASP A 42 -0.02 12.34 4.47
C ASP A 42 -0.03 12.06 5.98
N SER A 43 -1.18 12.18 6.63
CA SER A 43 -1.27 12.02 8.09
C SER A 43 -1.30 10.57 8.57
N VAL A 44 -1.46 9.60 7.66
CA VAL A 44 -1.72 8.19 8.03
C VAL A 44 -0.54 7.23 7.75
N GLY A 45 0.63 7.77 7.41
CA GLY A 45 1.86 6.99 7.27
C GLY A 45 1.94 6.13 6.00
N VAL A 46 1.41 6.63 4.89
CA VAL A 46 1.42 5.94 3.58
C VAL A 46 2.84 5.57 3.15
N ALA A 47 3.81 6.48 3.23
CA ALA A 47 5.19 6.17 2.84
C ALA A 47 5.83 5.05 3.71
N GLY A 48 5.48 5.00 4.99
CA GLY A 48 5.90 3.91 5.90
C GLY A 48 5.27 2.56 5.51
N PHE A 49 4.00 2.56 5.13
CA PHE A 49 3.34 1.38 4.59
C PHE A 49 4.06 0.89 3.32
N ILE A 50 4.34 1.80 2.39
CA ILE A 50 5.07 1.49 1.14
C ILE A 50 6.41 0.86 1.45
N ALA A 51 7.24 1.50 2.29
CA ALA A 51 8.54 0.96 2.68
C ALA A 51 8.45 -0.45 3.28
N SER A 52 7.39 -0.76 4.02
CA SER A 52 7.19 -2.10 4.58
C SER A 52 6.79 -3.15 3.53
N ARG A 53 6.10 -2.74 2.45
CA ARG A 53 5.38 -3.64 1.54
C ARG A 53 5.96 -3.79 0.14
N CYS A 54 6.63 -2.79 -0.40
CA CYS A 54 7.14 -2.84 -1.77
C CYS A 54 8.45 -3.62 -1.87
N ASP A 55 8.62 -4.33 -2.99
CA ASP A 55 9.90 -4.96 -3.30
C ASP A 55 10.95 -3.92 -3.78
N PRO A 56 12.24 -4.28 -3.88
CA PRO A 56 13.28 -3.34 -4.28
C PRO A 56 13.12 -2.73 -5.69
N GLU A 57 12.53 -3.46 -6.64
CA GLU A 57 12.30 -2.95 -8.00
C GLU A 57 11.15 -1.92 -7.99
N GLU A 58 10.06 -2.25 -7.30
CA GLU A 58 8.95 -1.32 -7.07
C GLU A 58 9.41 -0.07 -6.32
N ALA A 59 10.26 -0.22 -5.30
CA ALA A 59 10.83 0.90 -4.55
C ALA A 59 11.64 1.83 -5.45
N ALA A 60 12.40 1.29 -6.42
CA ALA A 60 13.16 2.09 -7.38
C ALA A 60 12.23 2.87 -8.32
N VAL A 61 11.15 2.25 -8.80
CA VAL A 61 10.12 2.93 -9.61
C VAL A 61 9.45 4.05 -8.81
N LEU A 62 8.99 3.76 -7.59
CA LEU A 62 8.33 4.74 -6.72
C LEU A 62 9.26 5.91 -6.35
N THR A 63 10.57 5.64 -6.20
CA THR A 63 11.58 6.68 -6.01
C THR A 63 11.66 7.62 -7.21
N GLN A 64 11.69 7.08 -8.42
CA GLN A 64 11.72 7.91 -9.63
C GLN A 64 10.45 8.74 -9.80
N LEU A 65 9.27 8.16 -9.56
CA LEU A 65 8.00 8.89 -9.61
C LEU A 65 7.94 10.02 -8.56
N ALA A 66 8.50 9.78 -7.37
CA ALA A 66 8.61 10.79 -6.32
C ALA A 66 9.56 11.94 -6.71
N ASP A 67 10.68 11.62 -7.38
CA ASP A 67 11.62 12.60 -7.92
C ASP A 67 10.98 13.43 -9.05
N ASP A 68 10.24 12.78 -9.96
CA ASP A 68 9.52 13.42 -11.07
C ASP A 68 8.44 14.38 -10.53
N PHE A 69 7.65 13.94 -9.54
CA PHE A 69 6.65 14.77 -8.86
C PHE A 69 7.27 16.00 -8.18
N THR A 70 8.37 15.80 -7.44
CA THR A 70 9.07 16.88 -6.74
C THR A 70 9.67 17.88 -7.73
N SER A 71 10.27 17.38 -8.82
CA SER A 71 10.84 18.21 -9.89
C SER A 71 9.78 18.99 -10.66
N GLY A 72 8.56 18.44 -10.76
CA GLY A 72 7.41 19.08 -11.38
C GLY A 72 6.73 20.16 -10.54
N GLY A 73 7.14 20.35 -9.27
CA GLY A 73 6.61 21.38 -8.38
C GLY A 73 5.78 20.85 -7.20
N GLY A 74 5.50 19.54 -7.16
CA GLY A 74 4.85 18.90 -6.01
C GLY A 74 3.38 19.24 -5.78
N ASP A 75 2.65 19.63 -6.84
CA ASP A 75 1.22 19.92 -6.79
C ASP A 75 0.40 18.95 -7.67
N THR A 76 -0.90 19.20 -7.79
CA THR A 76 -1.79 18.39 -8.64
C THR A 76 -1.33 18.36 -10.11
N GLY A 77 -0.82 19.48 -10.64
CA GLY A 77 -0.33 19.53 -12.02
C GLY A 77 0.93 18.70 -12.22
N ALA A 78 1.83 18.70 -11.23
CA ALA A 78 2.99 17.81 -11.23
C ALA A 78 2.56 16.33 -11.24
N LEU A 79 1.56 15.96 -10.43
CA LEU A 79 1.05 14.60 -10.36
C LEU A 79 0.38 14.15 -11.67
N GLU A 80 -0.41 15.03 -12.29
CA GLU A 80 -1.01 14.80 -13.61
C GLU A 80 0.06 14.59 -14.71
N ALA A 81 1.17 15.34 -14.64
CA ALA A 81 2.29 15.16 -15.56
C ALA A 81 3.01 13.82 -15.36
N VAL A 82 3.14 13.36 -14.11
CA VAL A 82 3.66 12.02 -13.80
C VAL A 82 2.74 10.93 -14.38
N GLU A 83 1.42 11.03 -14.16
CA GLU A 83 0.46 10.07 -14.72
C GLU A 83 0.49 10.02 -16.25
N ALA A 84 0.55 11.19 -16.91
CA ALA A 84 0.58 11.28 -18.36
C ALA A 84 1.85 10.71 -18.99
N SER A 85 3.00 10.86 -18.31
CA SER A 85 4.30 10.39 -18.83
C SER A 85 4.57 8.92 -18.56
N ARG A 86 4.07 8.36 -17.45
CA ARG A 86 4.37 7.00 -16.97
C ARG A 86 3.12 6.29 -16.46
N PRO A 87 2.08 6.08 -17.30
CA PRO A 87 0.76 5.63 -16.85
C PRO A 87 0.78 4.26 -16.15
N ASP A 88 1.55 3.29 -16.66
CA ASP A 88 1.60 1.93 -16.08
C ASP A 88 2.27 1.90 -14.70
N GLU A 89 3.26 2.76 -14.49
CA GLU A 89 3.93 2.90 -13.21
C GLU A 89 3.13 3.77 -12.25
N PHE A 90 2.36 4.73 -12.76
CA PHE A 90 1.42 5.48 -11.95
C PHE A 90 0.33 4.56 -11.35
N VAL A 91 -0.06 3.49 -12.05
CA VAL A 91 -0.93 2.45 -11.47
C VAL A 91 -0.32 1.81 -10.22
N LEU A 92 1.00 1.58 -10.21
CA LEU A 92 1.72 1.06 -9.03
C LEU A 92 1.69 2.06 -7.87
N LEU A 93 2.00 3.34 -8.13
CA LEU A 93 1.93 4.41 -7.15
C LEU A 93 0.53 4.49 -6.53
N ARG A 94 -0.50 4.54 -7.38
CA ARG A 94 -1.89 4.59 -6.97
C ARG A 94 -2.30 3.36 -6.15
N PHE A 95 -1.87 2.18 -6.58
CA PHE A 95 -2.12 0.94 -5.85
C PHE A 95 -1.59 1.03 -4.41
N TYR A 96 -0.33 1.46 -4.25
CA TYR A 96 0.31 1.57 -2.95
C TYR A 96 -0.27 2.67 -2.07
N VAL A 97 -0.56 3.85 -2.63
CA VAL A 97 -1.14 4.98 -1.88
C VAL A 97 -2.50 4.61 -1.31
N TYR A 98 -3.41 4.07 -2.14
CA TYR A 98 -4.74 3.67 -1.64
C TYR A 98 -4.68 2.46 -0.71
N SER A 99 -3.79 1.50 -0.97
CA SER A 99 -3.61 0.36 -0.05
C SER A 99 -3.12 0.83 1.32
N GLY A 100 -2.11 1.70 1.36
CA GLY A 100 -1.58 2.26 2.60
C GLY A 100 -2.62 3.07 3.35
N TYR A 101 -3.39 3.90 2.63
CA TYR A 101 -4.44 4.71 3.22
C TYR A 101 -5.55 3.87 3.85
N TYR A 102 -6.13 2.92 3.11
CA TYR A 102 -7.23 2.10 3.62
C TYR A 102 -6.79 0.99 4.58
N CYS A 103 -5.49 0.69 4.68
CA CYS A 103 -4.94 -0.15 5.74
C CYS A 103 -4.56 0.63 7.00
N ALA A 104 -4.64 1.95 7.01
CA ALA A 104 -4.28 2.76 8.17
C ALA A 104 -5.29 2.61 9.32
N PRO A 105 -4.84 2.47 10.58
CA PRO A 105 -5.74 2.29 11.73
C PRO A 105 -6.81 3.38 11.84
N ASP A 106 -6.43 4.64 11.66
CA ASP A 106 -7.35 5.77 11.78
C ASP A 106 -8.45 5.75 10.71
N VAL A 107 -8.09 5.37 9.47
CA VAL A 107 -9.07 5.22 8.37
C VAL A 107 -9.97 4.01 8.62
N LEU A 108 -9.41 2.90 9.11
CA LEU A 108 -10.19 1.71 9.45
C LEU A 108 -11.22 2.00 10.55
N LEU A 109 -10.88 2.82 11.55
CA LEU A 109 -11.81 3.26 12.59
C LEU A 109 -12.96 4.09 12.01
N VAL A 110 -12.66 5.01 11.09
CA VAL A 110 -13.68 5.80 10.38
C VAL A 110 -14.60 4.88 9.58
N VAL A 111 -14.03 3.95 8.79
CA VAL A 111 -14.82 2.99 7.99
C VAL A 111 -15.71 2.15 8.91
N ALA A 112 -15.18 1.60 9.99
CA ALA A 112 -15.94 0.78 10.94
C ALA A 112 -17.12 1.54 11.57
N ASN A 113 -16.94 2.83 11.89
CA ASN A 113 -17.97 3.66 12.50
C ASN A 113 -19.05 4.15 11.50
N HIS A 114 -18.75 4.15 10.20
CA HIS A 114 -19.65 4.65 9.15
C HIS A 114 -20.19 3.55 8.23
N SER A 115 -19.71 2.33 8.36
CA SER A 115 -20.25 1.18 7.64
C SER A 115 -21.23 0.43 8.54
N ASP A 116 -22.41 0.11 8.02
CA ASP A 116 -23.27 -0.95 8.56
C ASP A 116 -22.66 -2.35 8.33
N TYR A 117 -21.37 -2.41 8.01
CA TYR A 117 -20.59 -3.63 7.89
C TYR A 117 -20.39 -4.19 9.29
N HIS A 118 -21.45 -4.82 9.80
CA HIS A 118 -21.35 -5.63 10.98
C HIS A 118 -20.37 -6.77 10.66
N PRO A 119 -19.27 -6.92 11.42
CA PRO A 119 -18.44 -8.11 11.37
C PRO A 119 -19.17 -9.32 11.98
N SER A 120 -20.51 -9.33 11.95
CA SER A 120 -21.33 -10.47 12.30
C SER A 120 -20.69 -11.66 11.64
N PRO A 121 -20.23 -12.64 12.43
CA PRO A 121 -19.49 -13.74 11.89
C PRO A 121 -20.33 -14.33 10.79
N GLN A 122 -19.73 -14.53 9.61
CA GLN A 122 -20.26 -15.52 8.69
C GLN A 122 -20.66 -16.71 9.56
N PRO A 123 -21.90 -17.21 9.51
CA PRO A 123 -22.45 -18.09 10.56
C PRO A 123 -21.66 -19.39 10.79
N LEU A 124 -20.62 -19.65 9.98
CA LEU A 124 -19.67 -20.75 10.08
C LEU A 124 -18.20 -20.33 9.84
N GLY A 125 -17.86 -19.04 9.96
CA GLY A 125 -16.52 -18.52 9.69
C GLY A 125 -15.49 -18.95 10.75
N TYR A 126 -14.28 -19.29 10.30
CA TYR A 126 -13.16 -19.67 11.16
C TYR A 126 -12.89 -18.63 12.24
N ALA A 127 -12.58 -19.08 13.45
CA ALA A 127 -12.02 -18.21 14.48
C ALA A 127 -10.69 -17.64 13.96
N ILE A 128 -10.63 -16.34 13.75
CA ILE A 128 -9.39 -15.63 13.47
C ILE A 128 -8.87 -15.17 14.83
N ASP A 129 -7.71 -15.69 15.23
CA ASP A 129 -7.03 -15.20 16.43
C ASP A 129 -6.71 -13.71 16.25
N ALA A 130 -7.10 -12.91 17.24
CA ALA A 130 -6.97 -11.44 17.20
C ALA A 130 -5.51 -10.96 17.10
N GLU A 131 -4.57 -11.81 17.52
CA GLU A 131 -3.14 -11.58 17.38
C GLU A 131 -2.64 -12.35 16.16
N VAL A 132 -2.64 -11.71 14.99
CA VAL A 132 -1.92 -12.27 13.85
C VAL A 132 -0.43 -12.12 14.15
N PRO A 133 0.33 -13.21 14.36
CA PRO A 133 1.75 -13.11 14.63
C PRO A 133 2.43 -12.46 13.41
N ILE A 134 3.04 -11.30 13.63
CA ILE A 134 3.88 -10.66 12.62
C ILE A 134 5.03 -11.62 12.33
N PRO A 135 5.23 -12.05 11.07
CA PRO A 135 6.32 -12.96 10.74
C PRO A 135 7.67 -12.37 11.18
N THR A 136 8.38 -13.08 12.05
CA THR A 136 9.73 -12.69 12.51
C THR A 136 10.78 -12.80 11.41
N ILE A 137 10.46 -13.49 10.32
CA ILE A 137 11.31 -13.65 9.14
C ILE A 137 10.57 -13.04 7.94
N ARG A 138 11.19 -12.05 7.30
CA ARG A 138 10.72 -11.47 6.04
C ARG A 138 10.78 -12.56 4.96
N ARG A 139 9.65 -13.18 4.63
CA ARG A 139 9.57 -14.20 3.58
C ARG A 139 8.79 -13.65 2.40
N GLY A 140 9.52 -13.15 1.42
CA GLY A 140 9.02 -12.69 0.12
C GLY A 140 9.09 -13.76 -0.97
N THR A 141 8.94 -15.04 -0.64
CA THR A 141 8.90 -16.09 -1.67
C THR A 141 7.49 -16.63 -1.80
N PHE A 142 6.83 -16.26 -2.90
CA PHE A 142 5.70 -16.99 -3.43
C PHE A 142 6.10 -18.46 -3.57
N VAL A 143 5.36 -19.36 -2.92
CA VAL A 143 5.47 -20.80 -3.11
C VAL A 143 4.34 -21.18 -4.06
N PRO A 144 4.64 -21.62 -5.29
CA PRO A 144 3.63 -22.13 -6.22
C PRO A 144 2.75 -23.19 -5.54
N THR A 145 1.46 -23.22 -5.84
CA THR A 145 0.49 -24.14 -5.20
C THR A 145 0.94 -25.61 -5.27
N GLU A 146 1.66 -25.98 -6.34
CA GLU A 146 2.22 -27.32 -6.54
C GLU A 146 3.43 -27.65 -5.64
N GLU A 147 4.06 -26.65 -5.03
CA GLU A 147 5.18 -26.80 -4.10
C GLU A 147 4.73 -26.86 -2.63
N VAL A 148 3.45 -26.60 -2.36
CA VAL A 148 2.88 -26.71 -1.00
C VAL A 148 2.73 -28.19 -0.62
N ARG A 149 3.53 -28.64 0.34
CA ARG A 149 3.45 -30.00 0.89
C ARG A 149 2.62 -30.02 2.18
N HIS A 150 1.72 -30.99 2.30
CA HIS A 150 1.03 -31.26 3.56
C HIS A 150 2.02 -31.62 4.66
N VAL A 151 2.03 -30.84 5.73
CA VAL A 151 2.74 -31.20 6.96
C VAL A 151 1.86 -32.16 7.74
N LEU A 152 2.16 -33.46 7.65
CA LEU A 152 1.58 -34.45 8.56
C LEU A 152 2.25 -34.28 9.92
N HIS A 153 1.56 -33.67 10.88
CA HIS A 153 1.97 -33.74 12.28
C HIS A 153 1.77 -35.19 12.76
N ARG A 154 2.83 -35.76 13.36
CA ARG A 154 2.87 -37.10 13.94
C ARG A 154 2.93 -37.00 15.46
#